data_AF-A0AAU2IGH1-F1
#
_entry.id   AF-A0AAU2IGH1-F1
#
_cell.length_a   1.000
_cell.length_b   1.000
_cell.length_c   1.000
_cell.angle_alpha   90.00
_cell.angle_beta   90.00
_cell.angle_gamma   90.00
#
_symmetry.space_group_name_H-M   'P 1'
#
loop_
_entity.id
_entity.type
_entity.pdbx_description
1 polymer ?
#
loop_
_entity_poly.entity_id
_entity_poly.type
_entity_poly.pdbx_seq_one_letter_code
_entity_poly.pdbx_strand_id
1 'polypeptide(L)'
;MTTYTAQPIAPAALKELRDTDDAGRPCVAFTATDDAAVGSPLRCCLRSVEPGERIALVSYAPLRRWSEATGAHPGAYDEQGPVFIHADDCGGPAADAAGYPFDRPGALRTVRRYDAEGHIVGGHLLEIPEDATAGFDAAFAEAFGDPHVALVHVRALEYGCFQFEVRRPR
;
A
#
# COMPACT_ATOMS: atom_id res chain seq x y z
N MET A 1 -8.16 13.20 -12.71
CA MET A 1 -8.41 12.95 -11.27
C MET A 1 -8.76 11.48 -11.14
N THR A 2 -8.33 10.83 -10.06
CA THR A 2 -8.65 9.42 -9.83
C THR A 2 -10.08 9.27 -9.30
N THR A 3 -10.75 8.17 -9.65
CA THR A 3 -12.08 7.85 -9.09
C THR A 3 -11.98 7.32 -7.67
N TYR A 4 -10.89 6.62 -7.35
CA TYR A 4 -10.64 6.04 -6.04
C TYR A 4 -9.43 6.66 -5.36
N THR A 5 -9.37 6.53 -4.03
CA THR A 5 -8.30 7.11 -3.22
C THR A 5 -7.36 6.01 -2.72
N ALA A 6 -6.12 6.02 -3.21
CA ALA A 6 -5.03 5.23 -2.65
C ALA A 6 -4.71 5.69 -1.22
N GLN A 7 -4.73 4.77 -0.25
CA GLN A 7 -4.44 5.09 1.14
C GLN A 7 -2.96 4.87 1.46
N PRO A 8 -2.28 5.85 2.08
CA PRO A 8 -1.01 5.59 2.76
C PRO A 8 -1.25 4.73 4.01
N ILE A 9 -0.18 4.22 4.61
CA ILE A 9 -0.26 3.69 5.98
C ILE A 9 -0.71 4.83 6.90
N ALA A 10 -1.71 4.56 7.73
CA ALA A 10 -2.31 5.55 8.60
C ALA A 10 -1.26 6.15 9.58
N PRO A 11 -1.35 7.45 9.93
CA PRO A 11 -0.38 8.10 10.80
C PRO A 11 -0.14 7.41 12.16
N ALA A 12 -1.20 6.86 12.77
CA ALA A 12 -1.09 6.09 14.02
C ALA A 12 -0.25 4.82 13.83
N ALA A 13 -0.52 4.06 12.78
CA ALA A 13 0.26 2.87 12.42
C ALA A 13 1.71 3.22 12.08
N LEU A 14 1.96 4.33 11.37
CA LEU A 14 3.32 4.79 11.08
C LEU A 14 4.10 5.14 12.35
N LYS A 15 3.43 5.73 13.36
CA LYS A 15 4.06 6.01 14.65
C LYS A 15 4.52 4.73 15.33
N GLU A 16 3.66 3.72 15.38
CA GLU A 16 3.98 2.41 15.97
C GLU A 16 5.11 1.71 15.21
N LEU A 17 5.05 1.67 13.88
CA LEU A 17 6.06 1.03 13.03
C LEU A 17 7.45 1.68 13.15
N ARG A 18 7.53 2.95 13.55
CA ARG A 18 8.80 3.64 13.82
C ARG A 18 9.43 3.24 15.15
N ASP A 19 8.66 2.62 16.04
CA ASP A 19 9.15 2.07 17.30
C ASP A 19 9.39 0.55 17.18
N THR A 20 8.38 -0.20 16.74
CA THR A 20 8.43 -1.66 16.58
C THR A 20 7.53 -2.09 15.42
N ASP A 21 8.06 -2.89 14.50
CA ASP A 21 7.35 -3.35 13.33
C ASP A 21 6.29 -4.44 13.67
N ASP A 22 5.46 -4.83 12.69
CA ASP A 22 4.40 -5.81 12.93
C ASP A 22 4.92 -7.23 13.26
N ALA A 23 6.23 -7.47 13.07
CA ALA A 23 6.94 -8.68 13.46
C ALA A 23 7.51 -8.62 14.89
N GLY A 24 7.33 -7.52 15.61
CA GLY A 24 7.92 -7.29 16.93
C GLY A 24 9.40 -6.90 16.90
N ARG A 25 9.92 -6.41 15.77
CA ARG A 25 11.33 -6.00 15.63
C ARG A 25 11.48 -4.48 15.77
N PRO A 26 12.53 -3.99 16.43
CA PRO A 26 12.77 -2.55 16.49
C PRO A 26 13.01 -1.98 15.09
N CYS A 27 12.52 -0.76 14.85
CA CYS A 27 12.78 -0.04 13.61
C CYS A 27 14.26 0.35 13.54
N VAL A 28 14.91 0.04 12.42
CA VAL A 28 16.30 0.43 12.15
C VAL A 28 16.33 1.39 10.97
N ALA A 29 16.54 2.67 11.27
CA ALA A 29 16.64 3.72 10.27
C ALA A 29 18.02 3.75 9.61
N PHE A 30 18.04 4.08 8.32
CA PHE A 30 19.27 4.30 7.54
C PHE A 30 19.05 5.40 6.49
N THR A 31 20.14 5.95 5.97
CA THR A 31 20.11 6.95 4.91
C THR A 31 20.13 6.25 3.55
N ALA A 32 19.19 6.59 2.66
CA ALA A 32 19.14 6.08 1.30
C ALA A 32 20.29 6.68 0.47
N THR A 33 21.40 5.96 0.36
CA THR A 33 22.58 6.39 -0.41
C THR A 33 22.93 5.44 -1.56
N ASP A 34 22.30 4.27 -1.63
CA ASP A 34 22.54 3.26 -2.66
C ASP A 34 21.32 3.12 -3.59
N ASP A 35 21.59 2.55 -4.78
CA ASP A 35 20.56 2.32 -5.80
C ASP A 35 19.51 1.29 -5.36
N ALA A 36 19.77 0.51 -4.30
CA ALA A 36 18.83 -0.48 -3.81
C ALA A 36 17.64 0.16 -3.08
N ALA A 37 17.87 1.25 -2.34
CA ALA A 37 16.82 1.98 -1.64
C ALA A 37 16.21 3.11 -2.48
N VAL A 38 17.03 3.85 -3.24
CA VAL A 38 16.58 4.98 -4.04
C VAL A 38 15.56 4.53 -5.09
N GLY A 39 14.47 5.28 -5.25
CA GLY A 39 13.39 4.93 -6.16
C GLY A 39 12.40 3.89 -5.60
N SER A 40 12.69 3.24 -4.47
CA SER A 40 11.75 2.31 -3.84
C SER A 40 10.49 3.03 -3.33
N PRO A 41 9.35 2.32 -3.20
CA PRO A 41 8.08 2.98 -2.89
C PRO A 41 7.93 3.23 -1.38
N LEU A 42 7.62 4.46 -0.96
CA LEU A 42 7.35 4.81 0.44
C LEU A 42 5.86 4.70 0.74
N ARG A 43 5.49 3.95 1.78
CA ARG A 43 4.07 3.71 2.12
C ARG A 43 3.48 4.76 3.04
N CYS A 44 4.31 5.64 3.61
CA CYS A 44 3.87 6.76 4.44
C CYS A 44 3.32 7.95 3.64
N CYS A 45 3.88 8.23 2.47
CA CYS A 45 3.52 9.38 1.64
C CYS A 45 3.29 9.04 0.17
N LEU A 46 3.39 7.76 -0.20
CA LEU A 46 3.09 7.22 -1.53
C LEU A 46 3.96 7.76 -2.68
N ARG A 47 5.13 8.31 -2.37
CA ARG A 47 6.16 8.67 -3.36
C ARG A 47 7.33 7.70 -3.34
N SER A 48 8.26 7.88 -4.28
CA SER A 48 9.53 7.15 -4.26
C SER A 48 10.51 7.77 -3.26
N VAL A 49 11.42 6.93 -2.76
CA VAL A 49 12.59 7.36 -1.97
C VAL A 49 13.51 8.22 -2.82
N GLU A 50 13.94 9.35 -2.27
CA GLU A 50 14.98 10.22 -2.84
C GLU A 50 16.35 9.98 -2.17
N PRO A 51 17.47 10.25 -2.85
CA PRO A 51 18.80 10.17 -2.24
C PRO A 51 18.94 11.07 -1.01
N GLY A 52 19.58 10.55 0.04
CA GLY A 52 19.85 11.28 1.29
C GLY A 52 18.72 11.23 2.31
N GLU A 53 17.57 10.63 1.99
CA GLU A 53 16.46 10.51 2.92
C GLU A 53 16.72 9.48 4.02
N ARG A 54 16.22 9.77 5.22
CA ARG A 54 16.20 8.81 6.34
C ARG A 54 14.95 7.94 6.25
N ILE A 55 15.16 6.65 6.00
CA ILE A 55 14.10 5.67 5.80
C ILE A 55 14.33 4.43 6.68
N ALA A 56 13.33 3.56 6.75
CA ALA A 56 13.43 2.25 7.35
C ALA A 56 12.67 1.23 6.51
N LEU A 57 13.18 0.00 6.48
CA LEU A 57 12.45 -1.16 5.96
C LEU A 57 11.83 -1.90 7.14
N VAL A 58 10.50 -1.94 7.19
CA VAL A 58 9.73 -2.50 8.31
C VAL A 58 8.81 -3.61 7.82
N SER A 59 8.51 -4.57 8.69
CA SER A 59 7.45 -5.54 8.43
C SER A 59 6.09 -4.90 8.72
N TYR A 60 5.16 -4.97 7.75
CA TYR A 60 3.83 -4.38 7.86
C TYR A 60 2.75 -5.40 7.48
N ALA A 61 1.67 -5.43 8.27
CA ALA A 61 0.49 -6.26 8.09
C ALA A 61 -0.74 -5.37 7.81
N PRO A 62 -1.12 -5.15 6.53
CA PRO A 62 -2.20 -4.22 6.20
C PRO A 62 -3.57 -4.60 6.78
N LEU A 63 -3.91 -5.90 6.78
CA LEU A 63 -5.21 -6.36 7.29
C LEU A 63 -5.31 -6.27 8.80
N ARG A 64 -4.19 -6.27 9.54
CA ARG A 64 -4.18 -5.95 10.97
C ARG A 64 -4.78 -4.57 11.24
N ARG A 65 -4.42 -3.57 10.42
CA ARG A 65 -4.99 -2.21 10.53
C ARG A 65 -6.47 -2.15 10.14
N TRP A 66 -6.88 -2.96 9.17
CA TRP A 66 -8.31 -3.14 8.87
C TRP A 66 -9.06 -3.75 10.06
N SER A 67 -8.54 -4.84 10.62
CA SER A 67 -9.09 -5.54 11.81
C SER A 67 -9.23 -4.60 13.00
N GLU A 68 -8.20 -3.82 13.33
CA GLU A 68 -8.24 -2.84 14.41
C GLU A 68 -9.32 -1.77 14.20
N ALA A 69 -9.53 -1.33 12.95
CA ALA A 69 -10.48 -0.28 12.62
C ALA A 69 -11.94 -0.76 12.53
N THR A 70 -12.18 -2.03 12.20
CA THR A 70 -13.52 -2.54 11.86
C THR A 70 -14.00 -3.69 12.75
N GLY A 71 -13.11 -4.33 13.51
CA GLY A 71 -13.39 -5.56 14.24
C GLY A 71 -13.32 -6.83 13.39
N ALA A 72 -12.89 -6.73 12.13
CA ALA A 72 -12.78 -7.87 11.22
C ALA A 72 -11.79 -8.94 11.71
N HIS A 73 -12.01 -10.19 11.28
CA HIS A 73 -11.15 -11.32 11.64
C HIS A 73 -10.48 -11.98 10.41
N PRO A 74 -9.42 -11.38 9.84
CA PRO A 74 -8.79 -11.89 8.61
C PRO A 74 -8.14 -13.27 8.76
N GLY A 75 -7.86 -13.72 9.99
CA GLY A 75 -7.29 -15.03 10.28
C GLY A 75 -5.97 -15.26 9.53
N ALA A 76 -5.88 -16.37 8.78
CA ALA A 76 -4.69 -16.72 8.02
C ALA A 76 -4.37 -15.75 6.87
N TYR A 77 -5.28 -14.83 6.52
CA TYR A 77 -5.03 -13.81 5.51
C TYR A 77 -4.31 -12.57 6.06
N ASP A 78 -4.05 -12.47 7.37
CA ASP A 78 -3.24 -11.38 7.98
C ASP A 78 -1.76 -11.49 7.57
N GLU A 79 -1.49 -11.26 6.29
CA GLU A 79 -0.17 -11.33 5.69
C GLU A 79 0.69 -10.15 6.11
N GLN A 80 1.93 -10.46 6.47
CA GLN A 80 2.96 -9.48 6.77
C GLN A 80 4.02 -9.46 5.66
N GLY A 81 4.47 -8.27 5.27
CA GLY A 81 5.54 -8.11 4.26
C GLY A 81 6.38 -6.84 4.44
N PRO A 82 7.53 -6.75 3.77
CA PRO A 82 8.43 -5.61 3.89
C PRO A 82 7.86 -4.37 3.17
N VAL A 83 7.93 -3.21 3.81
CA VAL A 83 7.62 -1.91 3.23
C VAL A 83 8.64 -0.85 3.66
N PHE A 84 8.92 0.12 2.79
CA PHE A 84 9.68 1.30 3.17
C PHE A 84 8.78 2.39 3.74
N ILE A 85 9.25 3.03 4.81
CA ILE A 85 8.67 4.25 5.40
C ILE A 85 9.78 5.26 5.71
N HIS A 86 9.43 6.53 5.85
CA HIS A 86 10.34 7.51 6.47
C HIS A 86 10.54 7.20 7.94
N ALA A 87 11.80 7.31 8.38
CA ALA A 87 12.18 7.13 9.78
C ALA A 87 11.52 8.19 10.69
N ASP A 88 11.25 9.36 10.13
CA ASP A 88 10.64 10.51 10.80
C ASP A 88 9.25 10.80 10.21
N ASP A 89 8.44 11.62 10.89
CA ASP A 89 7.16 12.04 10.33
C ASP A 89 7.35 12.90 9.07
N CYS A 90 6.68 12.50 7.99
CA CYS A 90 6.80 13.13 6.67
C CYS A 90 5.56 13.95 6.29
N GLY A 91 4.52 13.99 7.14
CA GLY A 91 3.28 14.72 6.87
C GLY A 91 2.31 14.02 5.91
N GLY A 92 2.68 12.86 5.36
CA GLY A 92 1.84 12.07 4.45
C GLY A 92 1.94 12.50 2.98
N PRO A 93 1.00 12.04 2.13
CA PRO A 93 0.97 12.41 0.71
C PRO A 93 0.79 13.92 0.51
N ALA A 94 1.41 14.47 -0.54
CA ALA A 94 1.24 15.88 -0.90
C ALA A 94 -0.21 16.17 -1.33
N ALA A 95 -0.74 17.34 -0.97
CA ALA A 95 -2.13 17.71 -1.24
C ALA A 95 -2.46 17.84 -2.74
N ASP A 96 -1.45 18.09 -3.57
CA ASP A 96 -1.52 18.22 -5.02
C ASP A 96 -1.07 16.95 -5.76
N ALA A 97 -0.83 15.85 -5.05
CA ALA A 97 -0.51 14.57 -5.68
C ALA A 97 -1.62 14.17 -6.65
N ALA A 98 -1.25 13.95 -7.92
CA ALA A 98 -2.15 13.57 -8.99
C ALA A 98 -1.88 12.13 -9.44
N GLY A 99 -2.96 11.44 -9.83
CA GLY A 99 -2.87 10.05 -10.31
C GLY A 99 -2.75 9.03 -9.17
N TYR A 100 -2.52 7.78 -9.54
CA TYR A 100 -2.25 6.71 -8.60
C TYR A 100 -0.74 6.60 -8.33
N PRO A 101 -0.32 6.17 -7.13
CA PRO A 101 1.10 6.02 -6.85
C PRO A 101 1.68 4.79 -7.55
N PHE A 102 2.97 4.86 -7.89
CA PHE A 102 3.76 3.75 -8.42
C PHE A 102 3.19 3.19 -9.75
N ASP A 103 2.73 4.08 -10.60
CA ASP A 103 1.88 3.85 -11.76
C ASP A 103 2.63 3.79 -13.10
N ARG A 104 3.92 3.43 -13.06
CA ARG A 104 4.74 3.31 -14.27
C ARG A 104 4.10 2.32 -15.27
N PRO A 105 3.81 2.74 -16.52
CA PRO A 105 3.29 1.87 -17.56
C PRO A 105 4.14 0.60 -17.76
N GLY A 106 3.48 -0.51 -18.10
CA GLY A 106 4.06 -1.85 -18.25
C GLY A 106 4.43 -2.54 -16.93
N ALA A 107 4.33 -1.87 -15.78
CA ALA A 107 4.54 -2.54 -14.50
C ALA A 107 3.37 -3.48 -14.18
N LEU A 108 3.67 -4.63 -13.56
CA LEU A 108 2.66 -5.63 -13.22
C LEU A 108 2.22 -5.50 -11.76
N ARG A 109 0.92 -5.56 -11.53
CA ARG A 109 0.30 -5.46 -10.20
C ARG A 109 -0.69 -6.58 -9.97
N THR A 110 -0.70 -7.09 -8.73
CA THR A 110 -1.83 -7.87 -8.24
C THR A 110 -2.82 -6.92 -7.57
N VAL A 111 -4.05 -6.93 -8.05
CA VAL A 111 -5.20 -6.20 -7.49
C VAL A 111 -6.02 -7.23 -6.72
N ARG A 112 -5.74 -7.40 -5.43
CA ARG A 112 -6.34 -8.45 -4.59
C ARG A 112 -7.53 -7.90 -3.81
N ARG A 113 -8.64 -8.62 -3.83
CA ARG A 113 -9.95 -8.18 -3.30
C ARG A 113 -10.23 -8.87 -1.98
N TYR A 114 -10.73 -8.12 -1.01
CA TYR A 114 -11.08 -8.64 0.31
C TYR A 114 -12.51 -8.27 0.66
N ASP A 115 -13.20 -9.17 1.35
CA ASP A 115 -14.49 -8.87 1.97
C ASP A 115 -14.34 -8.03 3.25
N ALA A 116 -15.46 -7.74 3.91
CA ALA A 116 -15.46 -6.96 5.15
C ALA A 116 -14.73 -7.64 6.31
N GLU A 117 -14.63 -8.98 6.31
CA GLU A 117 -13.90 -9.75 7.32
C GLU A 117 -12.40 -9.87 7.00
N GLY A 118 -11.95 -9.36 5.85
CA GLY A 118 -10.57 -9.45 5.42
C GLY A 118 -10.22 -10.79 4.78
N HIS A 119 -11.21 -11.55 4.30
CA HIS A 119 -10.96 -12.76 3.51
C HIS A 119 -10.78 -12.43 2.03
N ILE A 120 -9.87 -13.15 1.37
CA ILE A 120 -9.66 -12.99 -0.07
C ILE A 120 -10.88 -13.53 -0.81
N VAL A 121 -11.55 -12.66 -1.58
CA VAL A 121 -12.72 -13.01 -2.41
C VAL A 121 -12.45 -12.92 -3.92
N GLY A 122 -11.25 -12.49 -4.30
CA GLY A 122 -10.84 -12.49 -5.70
C GLY A 122 -9.53 -11.74 -5.94
N GLY A 123 -9.15 -11.67 -7.21
CA GLY A 123 -7.97 -10.92 -7.63
C GLY A 123 -7.94 -10.69 -9.14
N HIS A 124 -7.12 -9.73 -9.56
CA HIS A 124 -6.89 -9.38 -10.95
C HIS A 124 -5.41 -9.07 -11.17
N LEU A 125 -4.84 -9.55 -12.28
CA LEU A 125 -3.51 -9.15 -12.74
C LEU A 125 -3.68 -7.90 -13.59
N LEU A 126 -3.17 -6.76 -13.10
CA LEU A 126 -3.14 -5.51 -13.84
C LEU A 126 -1.75 -5.31 -14.42
N GLU A 127 -1.64 -5.30 -15.75
CA GLU A 127 -0.54 -4.63 -16.44
C GLU A 127 -0.91 -3.16 -16.60
N ILE A 128 -0.13 -2.26 -15.99
CA ILE A 128 -0.48 -0.84 -15.98
C ILE A 128 -0.39 -0.29 -17.42
N PRO A 129 -1.50 0.21 -18.00
CA PRO A 129 -1.49 0.75 -19.35
C PRO A 129 -0.84 2.14 -19.40
N GLU A 130 -0.65 2.68 -20.60
CA GLU A 130 -0.15 4.06 -20.79
C GLU A 130 -1.01 5.11 -20.06
N ASP A 131 -2.35 4.96 -20.12
CA ASP A 131 -3.26 5.72 -19.27
C ASP A 131 -3.46 4.99 -17.94
N ALA A 132 -2.45 5.10 -17.07
CA ALA A 132 -2.42 4.38 -15.81
C ALA A 132 -3.63 4.70 -14.91
N THR A 133 -4.10 5.95 -14.92
CA THR A 133 -5.28 6.37 -14.15
C THR A 133 -6.52 5.62 -14.60
N ALA A 134 -6.79 5.60 -15.91
CA ALA A 134 -7.92 4.85 -16.45
C ALA A 134 -7.81 3.34 -16.18
N GLY A 135 -6.60 2.78 -16.29
CA GLY A 135 -6.35 1.36 -16.01
C GLY A 135 -6.67 0.96 -14.56
N PHE A 136 -6.19 1.72 -13.59
CA PHE A 136 -6.51 1.50 -12.18
C PHE A 136 -7.98 1.73 -11.88
N ASP A 137 -8.59 2.80 -12.39
CA ASP A 137 -10.02 3.09 -12.19
C ASP A 137 -10.90 1.94 -12.71
N ALA A 138 -10.57 1.38 -13.88
CA ALA A 138 -11.26 0.22 -14.43
C ALA A 138 -11.10 -1.03 -13.55
N ALA A 139 -9.89 -1.33 -13.08
CA ALA A 139 -9.62 -2.48 -12.21
C ALA A 139 -10.36 -2.37 -10.85
N PHE A 140 -10.43 -1.17 -10.28
CA PHE A 140 -11.18 -0.92 -9.05
C PHE A 140 -12.70 -0.94 -9.28
N ALA A 141 -13.19 -0.39 -10.39
CA ALA A 141 -14.62 -0.49 -10.75
C ALA A 141 -15.06 -1.93 -10.94
N GLU A 142 -14.24 -2.76 -11.60
CA GLU A 142 -14.48 -4.21 -11.71
C GLU A 142 -14.52 -4.86 -10.33
N ALA A 143 -13.53 -4.56 -9.47
CA ALA A 143 -13.46 -5.14 -8.13
C ALA A 143 -14.68 -4.78 -7.26
N PHE A 144 -15.06 -3.50 -7.22
CA PHE A 144 -16.17 -3.03 -6.40
C PHE A 144 -17.55 -3.26 -7.03
N GLY A 145 -17.61 -3.71 -8.28
CA GLY A 145 -18.84 -4.20 -8.92
C GLY A 145 -19.45 -5.41 -8.18
N ASP A 146 -18.61 -6.22 -7.52
CA ASP A 146 -19.07 -7.22 -6.55
C ASP A 146 -19.35 -6.53 -5.20
N PRO A 147 -20.59 -6.53 -4.69
CA PRO A 147 -20.94 -5.86 -3.43
C PRO A 147 -20.25 -6.42 -2.18
N HIS A 148 -19.69 -7.63 -2.24
CA HIS A 148 -18.98 -8.23 -1.11
C HIS A 148 -17.56 -7.69 -0.94
N VAL A 149 -16.96 -7.07 -1.95
CA VAL A 149 -15.61 -6.50 -1.87
C VAL A 149 -15.63 -5.22 -1.03
N ALA A 150 -14.96 -5.20 0.13
CA ALA A 150 -14.88 -4.03 1.00
C ALA A 150 -13.61 -3.20 0.74
N LEU A 151 -12.50 -3.87 0.43
CA LEU A 151 -11.21 -3.25 0.16
C LEU A 151 -10.40 -4.05 -0.87
N VAL A 152 -9.45 -3.35 -1.49
CA VAL A 152 -8.55 -3.89 -2.49
C VAL A 152 -7.12 -3.52 -2.12
N HIS A 153 -6.22 -4.49 -2.11
CA HIS A 153 -4.79 -4.24 -2.00
C HIS A 153 -4.14 -4.30 -3.39
N VAL A 154 -3.37 -3.27 -3.71
CA VAL A 154 -2.45 -3.30 -4.84
C VAL A 154 -1.11 -3.82 -4.33
N ARG A 155 -0.57 -4.87 -4.97
CA ARG A 155 0.74 -5.45 -4.65
C ARG A 155 1.62 -5.49 -5.89
N ALA A 156 2.95 -5.40 -5.72
CA ALA A 156 3.89 -5.71 -6.79
C ALA A 156 3.79 -7.19 -7.16
N LEU A 157 3.69 -7.53 -8.45
CA LEU A 157 3.60 -8.94 -8.87
C LEU A 157 4.90 -9.69 -8.55
N GLU A 158 6.05 -9.04 -8.80
CA GLU A 158 7.37 -9.65 -8.76
C GLU A 158 7.81 -10.03 -7.34
N TYR A 159 7.40 -9.23 -6.36
CA TYR A 159 7.86 -9.35 -4.96
C TYR A 159 6.73 -9.62 -3.97
N GLY A 160 5.47 -9.42 -4.35
CA GLY A 160 4.31 -9.52 -3.44
C GLY A 160 4.16 -8.35 -2.46
N CYS A 161 5.08 -7.38 -2.46
CA CYS A 161 5.06 -6.24 -1.54
C CYS A 161 3.77 -5.42 -1.67
N PHE A 162 3.17 -5.06 -0.54
CA PHE A 162 2.02 -4.17 -0.47
C PHE A 162 2.37 -2.79 -1.02
N GLN A 163 1.66 -2.27 -2.02
CA GLN A 163 1.86 -0.92 -2.55
C GLN A 163 0.98 0.09 -1.81
N PHE A 164 -0.34 -0.09 -1.91
CA PHE A 164 -1.34 0.73 -1.24
C PHE A 164 -2.68 -0.04 -1.18
N GLU A 165 -3.61 0.44 -0.37
CA GLU A 165 -4.98 -0.06 -0.35
C GLU A 165 -5.94 0.97 -0.94
N VAL A 166 -7.07 0.48 -1.45
CA VAL A 166 -8.23 1.27 -1.86
C VAL A 166 -9.45 0.68 -1.16
N ARG A 167 -10.29 1.55 -0.61
CA ARG A 167 -11.56 1.17 0.04
C ARG A 167 -12.72 1.46 -0.89
N ARG A 168 -13.80 0.69 -0.73
CA ARG A 168 -15.07 0.99 -1.41
C ARG A 168 -15.48 2.45 -1.11
N PRO A 169 -15.74 3.28 -2.14
CA PRO A 169 -16.32 4.61 -1.93
C PRO A 169 -17.65 4.50 -1.21
N ARG A 170 -17.89 5.38 -0.24
CA ARG A 170 -19.19 5.48 0.44
C ARG A 170 -20.18 6.28 -0.40
#